data_AF-A0A0M0X3N4-F1
#
_entry.id   AF-A0A0M0X3N4-F1
#
_cell.length_a   1.000
_cell.length_b   1.000
_cell.length_c   1.000
_cell.angle_alpha   90.00
_cell.angle_beta   90.00
_cell.angle_gamma   90.00
#
_symmetry.space_group_name_H-M   'P 1'
#
loop_
_entity.id
_entity.type
_entity.pdbx_description
1 polymer ?
#
loop_
_entity_poly.entity_id
_entity_poly.type
_entity_poly.pdbx_seq_one_letter_code
_entity_poly.pdbx_strand_id
1 'polypeptide(L)' 'MRRFFWSFITAISGFLVGMFILDMINGSLSRVSITNLVIGIIMMLISIWGYKKYVGKGLLFKSNE' A
#
# COMPACT_ATOMS: atom_id res chain seq x y z
N MET A 1 3.42 -13.62 -12.93
CA MET A 1 2.81 -13.70 -11.57
C MET A 1 3.32 -12.64 -10.58
N ARG A 2 4.65 -12.42 -10.42
CA ARG A 2 5.18 -11.49 -9.41
C ARG A 2 4.63 -10.05 -9.48
N ARG A 3 4.40 -9.51 -10.69
CA ARG A 3 3.79 -8.18 -10.86
C ARG A 3 2.38 -8.06 -10.31
N PHE A 4 1.54 -9.06 -10.61
CA PHE A 4 0.15 -9.11 -10.17
C PHE A 4 0.06 -9.21 -8.65
N PHE A 5 0.94 -10.02 -8.05
CA PHE A 5 1.06 -10.15 -6.59
C PHE A 5 1.39 -8.82 -5.90
N TRP A 6 2.42 -8.10 -6.36
CA TRP A 6 2.77 -6.80 -5.78
C TRP A 6 1.71 -5.71 -6.00
N SER A 7 1.03 -5.73 -7.15
CA SER A 7 -0.07 -4.81 -7.43
C SER A 7 -1.27 -5.06 -6.51
N PHE A 8 -1.63 -6.33 -6.32
CA PHE A 8 -2.73 -6.75 -5.46
C PHE A 8 -2.47 -6.42 -3.99
N ILE A 9 -1.27 -6.71 -3.49
CA ILE A 9 -0.87 -6.38 -2.12
C ILE A 9 -0.88 -4.86 -1.88
N THR A 10 -0.41 -4.07 -2.85
CA THR A 10 -0.41 -2.61 -2.73
C THR A 10 -1.85 -2.06 -2.67
N ALA A 11 -2.75 -2.61 -3.48
CA ALA A 11 -4.17 -2.25 -3.47
C ALA A 11 -4.85 -2.58 -2.13
N ILE A 12 -4.65 -3.80 -1.60
CA ILE A 12 -5.20 -4.21 -0.29
C ILE A 12 -4.64 -3.34 0.84
N SER A 13 -3.33 -3.10 0.83
CA SER A 13 -2.67 -2.27 1.84
C SER A 13 -3.21 -0.84 1.83
N GLY A 14 -3.37 -0.25 0.64
CA GLY A 14 -3.95 1.08 0.49
C GLY A 14 -5.41 1.15 0.95
N PHE A 15 -6.20 0.11 0.66
CA PHE A 15 -7.59 0.03 1.12
C PHE A 15 -7.70 -0.07 2.64
N LEU A 16 -6.86 -0.89 3.28
CA LEU A 16 -6.81 -0.99 4.75
C LEU A 16 -6.46 0.35 5.39
N VAL A 17 -5.43 1.03 4.88
CA VAL A 17 -5.02 2.35 5.38
C VAL A 17 -6.16 3.36 5.20
N GLY A 18 -6.87 3.33 4.08
CA GLY A 18 -8.05 4.17 3.83
C GLY A 18 -9.17 3.96 4.86
N MET A 19 -9.47 2.71 5.22
CA MET A 19 -10.47 2.41 6.26
C MET A 19 -10.04 2.94 7.63
N PHE A 20 -8.78 2.73 8.02
CA PHE A 20 -8.29 3.25 9.30
C PHE A 20 -8.26 4.80 9.36
N ILE A 21 -8.02 5.48 8.24
CA ILE A 21 -8.13 6.95 8.15
C ILE A 21 -9.60 7.37 8.30
N LEU A 22 -10.54 6.65 7.71
CA LEU A 22 -11.97 6.91 7.87
C LEU A 22 -12.40 6.76 9.34
N ASP A 23 -11.90 5.73 10.02
CA ASP A 23 -12.09 5.53 11.46
C ASP A 23 -11.45 6.64 12.30
N MET A 24 -10.32 7.22 11.87
CA MET A 24 -9.76 8.43 12.50
C MET A 24 -10.73 9.61 12.41
N ILE A 25 -11.29 9.84 11.22
CA ILE A 25 -12.20 10.96 10.96
C ILE A 25 -13.49 10.81 11.77
N ASN A 26 -13.99 9.57 11.90
CA ASN A 26 -15.18 9.26 12.68
C ASN A 26 -14.96 9.28 14.20
N GLY A 27 -13.74 9.55 14.68
CA GLY A 27 -13.44 9.67 16.12
C GLY A 27 -13.42 8.35 16.89
N SER A 28 -13.42 7.21 16.18
CA SER A 28 -13.48 5.84 16.74
C SER A 28 -12.09 5.32 17.19
N LEU A 29 -11.12 6.20 17.43
CA LEU A 29 -9.73 5.80 17.61
C LEU A 29 -9.44 5.29 19.02
N SER A 30 -9.35 3.98 19.15
CA SER A 30 -8.59 3.34 20.22
C SER A 30 -7.08 3.48 19.96
N ARG A 31 -6.26 3.52 21.03
CA ARG A 31 -4.78 3.51 20.90
C ARG A 31 -4.29 2.34 20.04
N VAL A 32 -4.99 1.21 20.12
CA VAL A 32 -4.71 0.00 19.31
C VAL A 32 -4.89 0.27 17.81
N SER A 33 -5.91 1.04 17.43
CA SER A 33 -6.18 1.40 16.04
C SER A 33 -5.08 2.30 15.45
N ILE A 34 -4.50 3.19 16.26
CA ILE A 34 -3.38 4.04 15.84
C ILE A 34 -2.13 3.19 15.56
N THR A 35 -1.82 2.23 16.44
CA THR A 35 -0.68 1.33 16.23
C THR A 35 -0.87 0.46 14.98
N ASN A 36 -2.08 -0.03 14.74
CA ASN A 36 -2.44 -0.79 13.54
C ASN A 36 -2.35 0.04 12.26
N LEU A 37 -2.76 1.32 12.30
CA LEU A 37 -2.59 2.26 11.19
C LEU A 37 -1.10 2.43 10.84
N VAL A 38 -0.23 2.63 11.83
CA VAL A 38 1.21 2.78 11.61
C VAL A 38 1.81 1.54 10.96
N ILE A 39 1.46 0.34 11.43
CA ILE A 39 1.89 -0.93 10.83
C ILE A 39 1.37 -1.05 9.39
N GLY A 40 0.11 -0.69 9.15
CA GLY A 40 -0.50 -0.67 7.82
C GLY A 40 0.22 0.26 6.84
N ILE A 41 0.60 1.46 7.29
CA ILE A 41 1.39 2.42 6.50
C ILE A 41 2.77 1.85 6.17
N ILE A 42 3.46 1.21 7.12
CA ILE A 42 4.76 0.57 6.87
C ILE A 42 4.63 -0.54 5.82
N MET A 43 3.62 -1.41 5.95
CA MET A 43 3.34 -2.44 4.96
C MET A 43 3.00 -1.87 3.59
N MET A 44 2.24 -0.76 3.54
CA MET A 44 1.93 -0.05 2.30
C MET A 44 3.20 0.49 1.64
N LEU A 45 4.12 1.10 2.39
CA LEU A 45 5.39 1.60 1.86
C LEU A 45 6.28 0.50 1.29
N ILE A 46 6.37 -0.65 1.98
CA ILE A 46 7.10 -1.84 1.50
C ILE A 46 6.45 -2.37 0.21
N SER A 47 5.12 -2.38 0.17
CA SER A 47 4.34 -2.82 -0.99
C SER A 47 4.53 -1.91 -2.20
N ILE A 48 4.50 -0.59 -2.00
CA ILE A 48 4.78 0.41 -3.04
C ILE A 48 6.23 0.28 -3.54
N TRP A 49 7.19 0.05 -2.65
CA TRP A 49 8.58 -0.16 -3.04
C TRP A 49 8.74 -1.42 -3.90
N GLY A 50 8.13 -2.54 -3.49
CA GLY A 50 8.10 -3.76 -4.28
C GLY A 50 7.37 -3.57 -5.61
N TYR A 51 6.23 -2.87 -5.62
CA TYR A 51 5.52 -2.51 -6.83
C TYR A 51 6.41 -1.71 -7.80
N LYS A 52 7.09 -0.66 -7.32
CA LYS A 52 8.02 0.13 -8.15
C LYS A 52 9.17 -0.72 -8.69
N LYS A 53 9.73 -1.61 -7.87
CA LYS A 53 10.86 -2.48 -8.23
C LYS A 53 10.50 -3.57 -9.23
N TYR A 54 9.34 -4.22 -9.07
CA TYR A 54 8.94 -5.40 -9.85
C TYR A 54 7.94 -5.10 -10.97
N VAL A 55 7.09 -4.08 -10.81
CA VAL A 55 6.10 -3.63 -11.81
C VAL A 55 6.65 -2.44 -12.61
N GLY A 56 7.18 -1.42 -11.93
CA GLY A 56 7.57 -0.13 -12.54
C GLY A 56 8.68 -0.21 -13.59
N LYS A 57 9.66 -1.12 -13.46
CA LYS A 57 10.73 -1.30 -14.45
C LYS A 57 10.24 -1.81 -15.82
N GLY A 58 9.04 -2.38 -15.90
CA GLY A 58 8.48 -2.90 -17.16
C GLY A 58 7.81 -1.87 -18.05
N LEU A 59 7.35 -0.76 -17.48
CA LEU A 59 6.56 0.25 -18.19
C LEU A 59 7.39 1.51 -18.49
N LEU A 60 8.40 1.81 -17.67
CA LEU A 60 9.23 3.02 -17.84
C LEU A 60 10.42 2.86 -18.80
N PHE A 61 10.80 1.62 -19.16
CA PHE A 61 11.95 1.36 -20.05
C PHE A 61 11.58 0.70 -21.39
N LYS A 62 10.28 0.56 -21.71
CA LYS A 62 9.81 0.02 -22.99
C LYS A 62 9.04 1.05 -23.82
N SER A 63 9.39 2.32 -23.70
CA SER A 63 8.78 3.44 -24.44
C SER A 63 9.82 4.36 -25.09
N ASN A 64 11.07 3.90 -25.25
CA ASN A 64 12.16 4.64 -25.91
C ASN A 64 12.96 3.73 -26.86
N GLU A 65 12.27 2.89 -27.65
CA GLU A 65 12.82 2.33 -28.90
C GLU A 65 11.86 2.64 -30.04
#